data_AF-A0A968W3B6-F1
#
_entry.id   AF-A0A968W3B6-F1
#
_cell.length_a   1.000
_cell.length_b   1.000
_cell.length_c   1.000
_cell.angle_alpha   90.00
_cell.angle_beta   90.00
_cell.angle_gamma   90.00
#
_symmetry.space_group_name_H-M   'P 1'
#
loop_
_entity.id
_entity.type
_entity.pdbx_description
1 polymer ?
#
loop_
_entity_poly.entity_id
_entity_poly.type
_entity_poly.pdbx_seq_one_letter_code
_entity_poly.pdbx_strand_id
1 'polypeptide(L)'
;MFILKRQDVEISSIVHPSRDQQVPVLNYQGQTFRLISLFKASQEEEARALWRELTDHRGKACVLLEEEDRFSVWGKIRLDKLDSEASEQGNNKILTVASILLLQAVYMDIEEFLGAKQGNLFKKEISHILNRWQFPAASSPQAIDYLLSINPLEPIKIPFWEEDYVVVFLEELHRLGKAYFGNSDFAHQTLDTLQDMPIPERRLFMTWLNNSTLSKLWH
;
A
#
# COMPACT_ATOMS: atom_id res chain seq x y z
N MET A 1 21.61 10.79 -5.05
CA MET A 1 20.18 10.95 -4.71
C MET A 1 20.11 11.62 -3.35
N PHE A 2 19.28 12.66 -3.21
CA PHE A 2 19.51 13.73 -2.22
C PHE A 2 18.46 13.72 -1.10
N ILE A 3 18.94 13.99 0.11
CA ILE A 3 18.12 14.38 1.25
C ILE A 3 17.98 15.90 1.17
N LEU A 4 16.75 16.39 1.17
CA LEU A 4 16.43 17.81 1.08
C LEU A 4 16.20 18.35 2.48
N LYS A 5 16.62 19.59 2.74
CA LYS A 5 16.21 20.33 3.93
C LYS A 5 15.02 21.20 3.59
N ARG A 6 14.25 21.59 4.61
CA ARG A 6 13.10 22.50 4.45
C ARG A 6 13.40 23.77 3.64
N GLN A 7 14.61 24.31 3.76
CA GLN A 7 15.07 25.50 3.05
C GLN A 7 15.29 25.30 1.54
N ASP A 8 15.46 24.06 1.09
CA ASP A 8 15.79 23.74 -0.30
C ASP A 8 14.54 23.58 -1.17
N VAL A 9 13.35 23.58 -0.56
CA VAL A 9 12.09 23.17 -1.20
C VAL A 9 10.96 24.16 -0.99
N GLU A 10 10.08 24.25 -1.98
CA GLU A 10 8.83 25.01 -1.89
C GLU A 10 7.66 24.04 -1.70
N ILE A 11 7.01 24.09 -0.53
CA ILE A 11 5.81 23.29 -0.26
C ILE A 11 4.59 24.16 -0.49
N SER A 12 3.72 23.74 -1.40
CA SER A 12 2.46 24.40 -1.68
C SER A 12 1.30 23.41 -1.62
N SER A 13 0.08 23.92 -1.54
CA SER A 13 -1.13 23.11 -1.59
C SER A 13 -1.78 23.28 -2.95
N ILE A 14 -2.00 22.18 -3.67
CA ILE A 14 -2.82 22.20 -4.88
C ILE A 14 -4.22 21.71 -4.55
N VAL A 15 -5.23 22.39 -5.08
CA VAL A 15 -6.62 21.94 -5.01
C VAL A 15 -6.76 20.79 -6.00
N HIS A 16 -7.11 19.62 -5.51
CA HIS A 16 -7.34 18.47 -6.37
C HIS A 16 -8.59 18.73 -7.22
N PRO A 17 -8.56 18.56 -8.56
CA PRO A 17 -9.69 18.93 -9.41
C PRO A 17 -10.97 18.13 -9.13
N SER A 18 -10.85 16.91 -8.59
CA SER A 18 -11.95 16.00 -8.28
C SER A 18 -12.26 15.82 -6.78
N ARG A 19 -11.50 16.47 -5.90
CA ARG A 19 -11.81 16.52 -4.46
C ARG A 19 -11.55 17.95 -4.02
N ASP A 20 -12.50 18.57 -3.35
CA ASP A 20 -12.38 19.91 -2.74
C ASP A 20 -11.38 19.91 -1.54
N GLN A 21 -10.31 19.11 -1.62
CA GLN A 21 -9.32 18.82 -0.62
C GLN A 21 -7.95 19.24 -1.16
N GLN A 22 -7.25 20.04 -0.36
CA GLN A 22 -5.89 20.48 -0.65
C GLN A 22 -4.91 19.33 -0.44
N VAL A 23 -4.11 19.03 -1.46
CA VAL A 23 -3.03 18.04 -1.36
C VAL A 23 -1.70 18.80 -1.28
N PRO A 24 -0.86 18.52 -0.26
CA PRO A 24 0.45 19.14 -0.18
C PRO A 24 1.35 18.57 -1.28
N VAL A 25 2.04 19.47 -1.98
CA VAL A 25 3.05 19.16 -2.97
C VAL A 25 4.36 19.87 -2.65
N LEU A 26 5.46 19.19 -2.91
CA LEU A 26 6.81 19.70 -2.76
C LEU A 26 7.36 19.99 -4.15
N ASN A 27 7.81 21.21 -4.38
CA ASN A 27 8.47 21.62 -5.61
C ASN A 27 9.98 21.77 -5.36
N TYR A 28 10.76 21.11 -6.19
CA TYR A 28 12.22 21.14 -6.15
C TYR A 28 12.77 21.06 -7.57
N GLN A 29 13.60 22.02 -7.96
CA GLN A 29 14.25 22.08 -9.28
C GLN A 29 13.29 21.91 -10.47
N GLY A 30 12.12 22.54 -10.42
CA GLY A 30 11.11 22.44 -11.47
C GLY A 30 10.41 21.08 -11.55
N GLN A 31 10.59 20.22 -10.54
CA GLN A 31 9.87 18.95 -10.39
C GLN A 31 8.94 19.04 -9.20
N THR A 32 7.76 18.44 -9.33
CA THR A 32 6.76 18.38 -8.28
C THR A 32 6.74 16.99 -7.68
N PHE A 33 6.57 16.90 -6.37
CA PHE A 33 6.52 15.68 -5.59
C PHE A 33 5.29 15.70 -4.69
N ARG A 34 4.65 14.55 -4.48
CA ARG A 34 3.53 14.37 -3.57
C ARG A 34 3.97 13.66 -2.30
N LEU A 35 3.39 14.01 -1.17
CA LEU A 35 3.67 13.38 0.11
C LEU A 35 3.24 11.89 0.07
N ILE A 36 4.19 10.99 0.33
CA ILE A 36 3.95 9.54 0.47
C ILE A 36 3.76 9.17 1.94
N SER A 37 4.66 9.65 2.81
CA SER A 37 4.65 9.30 4.23
C SER A 37 5.30 10.37 5.10
N LEU A 38 4.85 10.45 6.35
CA LEU A 38 5.32 11.39 7.37
C LEU A 38 5.83 10.60 8.57
N PHE A 39 6.97 11.02 9.11
CA PHE A 39 7.69 10.35 10.19
C PHE A 39 8.06 11.38 11.26
N LYS A 40 8.00 11.00 12.53
CA LYS A 40 8.51 11.87 13.62
C LYS A 40 10.03 11.97 13.56
N ALA A 41 10.63 12.98 14.20
CA ALA A 41 12.09 13.07 14.33
C ALA A 41 12.73 11.80 14.92
N SER A 42 12.02 11.09 15.81
CA SER A 42 12.50 9.82 16.39
C SER A 42 12.48 8.63 15.44
N GLN A 43 11.92 8.78 14.23
CA GLN A 43 11.75 7.71 13.23
C GLN A 43 12.60 7.95 11.98
N GLU A 44 13.77 8.57 12.16
CA GLU A 44 14.69 8.91 11.08
C GLU A 44 15.14 7.67 10.31
N GLU A 45 15.50 6.59 11.01
CA GLU A 45 16.00 5.37 10.37
C GLU A 45 14.91 4.71 9.51
N GLU A 46 13.67 4.69 9.98
CA GLU A 46 12.52 4.16 9.24
C GLU A 46 12.21 5.00 8.00
N ALA A 47 12.29 6.33 8.13
CA ALA A 47 12.09 7.24 6.99
C ALA A 47 13.14 7.02 5.91
N ARG A 48 14.41 6.86 6.31
CA ARG A 48 15.54 6.57 5.41
C ARG A 48 15.42 5.18 4.79
N ALA A 49 14.97 4.18 5.55
CA ALA A 49 14.76 2.83 5.05
C ALA A 49 13.66 2.78 3.99
N LEU A 50 12.50 3.41 4.24
CA LEU A 50 11.42 3.50 3.25
C LEU A 50 11.89 4.25 2.00
N TRP A 51 12.58 5.38 2.17
CA TRP A 51 13.09 6.15 1.04
C TRP A 51 14.03 5.31 0.15
N ARG A 52 15.02 4.63 0.74
CA ARG A 52 15.96 3.76 0.00
C ARG A 52 15.24 2.62 -0.71
N GLU A 53 14.28 1.97 -0.05
CA GLU A 53 13.51 0.91 -0.70
C GLU A 53 12.78 1.41 -1.96
N LEU A 54 12.07 2.54 -1.85
CA LEU A 54 11.30 3.09 -2.97
C LEU A 54 12.20 3.52 -4.13
N THR A 55 13.41 3.96 -3.84
CA THR A 55 14.30 4.57 -4.83
C THR A 55 15.33 3.62 -5.41
N ASP A 56 16.08 2.95 -4.54
CA ASP A 56 17.19 2.08 -4.94
C ASP A 56 16.66 0.72 -5.42
N HIS A 57 15.60 0.19 -4.79
CA HIS A 57 15.08 -1.13 -5.13
C HIS A 57 13.90 -1.07 -6.10
N ARG A 58 13.05 -0.05 -5.99
CA ARG A 58 11.85 0.09 -6.84
C ARG A 58 11.99 1.10 -7.98
N GLY A 59 13.10 1.82 -8.06
CA GLY A 59 13.39 2.75 -9.16
C GLY A 59 12.47 3.97 -9.20
N LYS A 60 11.73 4.28 -8.13
CA LYS A 60 10.91 5.50 -8.07
C LYS A 60 11.77 6.72 -7.76
N ALA A 61 11.46 7.82 -8.44
CA ALA A 61 12.05 9.11 -8.12
C ALA A 61 11.38 9.67 -6.86
N CYS A 62 11.94 9.34 -5.69
CA CYS A 62 11.48 9.88 -4.40
C CYS A 62 12.55 10.74 -3.73
N VAL A 63 12.10 11.71 -2.94
CA VAL A 63 12.95 12.56 -2.11
C VAL A 63 12.59 12.38 -0.64
N LEU A 64 13.61 12.37 0.22
CA LEU A 64 13.45 12.44 1.66
C LEU A 64 13.66 13.90 2.07
N LEU A 65 12.64 14.50 2.69
CA LEU A 65 12.69 15.84 3.26
C LEU A 65 12.91 15.73 4.77
N GLU A 66 13.94 16.42 5.25
CA GLU A 66 14.30 16.58 6.65
C GLU A 66 13.85 17.95 7.15
N GLU A 67 13.02 17.95 8.18
CA GLU A 67 12.52 19.12 8.92
C GLU A 67 12.94 18.98 10.39
N GLU A 68 12.97 20.08 11.15
CA GLU A 68 13.52 20.08 12.52
C GLU A 68 12.83 19.08 13.47
N ASP A 69 11.56 18.79 13.25
CA ASP A 69 10.71 17.93 14.09
C ASP A 69 10.24 16.64 13.41
N ARG A 70 10.55 16.44 12.12
CA ARG A 70 10.00 15.34 11.32
C ARG A 70 10.77 15.04 10.04
N PHE A 71 10.53 13.83 9.51
CA PHE A 71 10.97 13.42 8.18
C PHE A 71 9.76 13.14 7.30
N SER A 72 9.86 13.39 6.00
CA SER A 72 8.81 13.04 5.05
C SER A 72 9.38 12.49 3.75
N VAL A 73 8.72 11.48 3.21
CA VAL A 73 9.08 10.88 1.92
C VAL A 73 8.09 11.37 0.88
N TRP A 74 8.59 11.85 -0.25
CA TRP A 74 7.79 12.41 -1.34
C TRP A 74 8.11 11.73 -2.66
N GLY A 75 7.10 11.40 -3.45
CA GLY A 75 7.25 10.78 -4.78
C GLY A 75 7.04 11.78 -5.90
N LYS A 76 7.88 11.73 -6.94
CA LYS A 76 7.77 12.64 -8.08
C LYS A 76 6.46 12.43 -8.84
N ILE A 77 5.78 13.52 -9.16
CA ILE A 77 4.54 13.54 -9.95
C ILE A 77 4.70 14.44 -11.19
N ARG A 78 3.83 14.27 -12.18
CA ARG A 78 3.69 15.18 -13.34
C ARG A 78 2.33 15.85 -13.26
N LEU A 79 2.30 17.17 -13.10
CA LEU A 79 1.06 17.95 -12.94
C LEU A 79 0.10 17.82 -14.14
N ASP A 80 0.62 17.54 -15.34
CA ASP A 80 -0.16 17.39 -16.58
C ASP A 80 -1.06 16.13 -16.60
N LYS A 81 -1.00 15.28 -15.56
CA LYS A 81 -1.67 13.96 -15.48
C LYS A 81 -2.77 13.86 -14.41
N LEU A 82 -3.25 14.98 -13.87
CA LEU A 82 -4.30 14.98 -12.83
C LEU A 82 -5.63 14.32 -13.26
N ASP A 83 -5.98 14.29 -14.56
CA ASP A 83 -7.16 13.56 -15.06
C ASP A 83 -6.93 12.03 -15.13
N SER A 84 -5.70 11.59 -15.43
CA SER A 84 -5.34 10.17 -15.28
C SER A 84 -5.30 9.73 -13.81
N GLU A 85 -5.07 10.65 -12.86
CA GLU A 85 -5.06 10.33 -11.43
C GLU A 85 -6.44 9.95 -10.89
N ALA A 86 -7.55 10.46 -11.43
CA ALA A 86 -8.88 10.00 -11.03
C ALA A 86 -9.09 8.52 -11.43
N SER A 87 -8.58 8.12 -12.60
CA SER A 87 -8.60 6.73 -13.04
C SER A 87 -7.59 5.85 -12.28
N GLU A 88 -6.38 6.34 -12.00
CA GLU A 88 -5.37 5.62 -11.22
C GLU A 88 -5.80 5.47 -9.75
N GLN A 89 -6.47 6.45 -9.15
CA GLN A 89 -7.04 6.34 -7.81
C GLN A 89 -8.21 5.36 -7.76
N GLY A 90 -9.07 5.36 -8.79
CA GLY A 90 -10.11 4.34 -8.96
C GLY A 90 -9.51 2.94 -9.04
N ASN A 91 -8.44 2.78 -9.83
CA ASN A 91 -7.70 1.54 -9.96
C ASN A 91 -7.08 1.13 -8.62
N ASN A 92 -6.35 2.03 -7.95
CA ASN A 92 -5.72 1.77 -6.66
C ASN A 92 -6.72 1.39 -5.57
N LYS A 93 -7.93 1.96 -5.59
CA LYS A 93 -9.01 1.53 -4.71
C LYS A 93 -9.41 0.08 -5.00
N ILE A 94 -9.61 -0.28 -6.27
CA ILE A 94 -9.90 -1.65 -6.69
C ILE A 94 -8.77 -2.61 -6.25
N LEU A 95 -7.51 -2.20 -6.42
CA LEU A 95 -6.34 -2.98 -5.99
C LEU A 95 -6.32 -3.19 -4.47
N THR A 96 -6.66 -2.15 -3.70
CA THR A 96 -6.74 -2.22 -2.24
C THR A 96 -7.85 -3.15 -1.78
N VAL A 97 -9.05 -3.04 -2.38
CA VAL A 97 -10.21 -3.91 -2.11
C VAL A 97 -9.85 -5.37 -2.33
N ALA A 98 -9.29 -5.70 -3.50
CA ALA A 98 -8.87 -7.06 -3.82
C ALA A 98 -7.82 -7.57 -2.83
N SER A 99 -6.85 -6.74 -2.46
CA SER A 99 -5.82 -7.12 -1.49
C SER A 99 -6.38 -7.46 -0.11
N ILE A 100 -7.40 -6.71 0.33
CA ILE A 100 -8.08 -6.98 1.60
C ILE A 100 -8.90 -8.28 1.52
N LEU A 101 -9.57 -8.56 0.40
CA LEU A 101 -10.25 -9.84 0.19
C LEU A 101 -9.27 -11.02 0.27
N LEU A 102 -8.11 -10.92 -0.38
CA LEU A 102 -7.09 -11.96 -0.32
C LEU A 102 -6.55 -12.15 1.10
N LEU A 103 -6.34 -11.06 1.86
CA LEU A 103 -5.98 -11.14 3.27
C LEU A 103 -7.02 -11.90 4.10
N GLN A 104 -8.30 -11.55 3.92
CA GLN A 104 -9.41 -12.18 4.64
C GLN A 104 -9.49 -13.67 4.30
N ALA A 105 -9.37 -14.01 3.02
CA ALA A 105 -9.35 -15.40 2.54
C ALA A 105 -8.22 -16.21 3.17
N VAL A 106 -6.99 -15.72 3.11
CA VAL A 106 -5.83 -16.39 3.73
C VAL A 106 -6.02 -16.55 5.24
N TYR A 107 -6.53 -15.50 5.92
CA TYR A 107 -6.80 -15.57 7.35
C TYR A 107 -7.86 -16.63 7.70
N MET A 108 -8.97 -16.68 6.95
CA MET A 108 -10.04 -17.66 7.12
C MET A 108 -9.52 -19.09 6.89
N ASP A 109 -8.76 -19.32 5.82
CA ASP A 109 -8.17 -20.62 5.53
C ASP A 109 -7.20 -21.05 6.64
N ILE A 110 -6.36 -20.15 7.15
CA ILE A 110 -5.48 -20.45 8.30
C ILE A 110 -6.30 -20.81 9.54
N GLU A 111 -7.36 -20.05 9.84
CA GLU A 111 -8.20 -20.31 11.00
C GLU A 111 -8.96 -21.64 10.87
N GLU A 112 -9.47 -21.96 9.68
CA GLU A 112 -10.21 -23.19 9.39
C GLU A 112 -9.32 -24.44 9.39
N PHE A 113 -8.17 -24.39 8.70
CA PHE A 113 -7.30 -25.56 8.55
C PHE A 113 -6.30 -25.73 9.70
N LEU A 114 -5.83 -24.64 10.30
CA LEU A 114 -4.74 -24.65 11.30
C LEU A 114 -5.20 -24.21 12.70
N GLY A 115 -6.43 -23.70 12.81
CA GLY A 115 -7.08 -23.32 14.06
C GLY A 115 -6.84 -21.87 14.50
N ALA A 116 -7.73 -21.37 15.36
CA ALA A 116 -7.75 -19.98 15.85
C ALA A 116 -6.43 -19.50 16.49
N LYS A 117 -5.62 -20.40 17.05
CA LYS A 117 -4.29 -20.03 17.59
C LYS A 117 -3.35 -19.57 16.48
N GLN A 118 -3.36 -20.24 15.32
CA GLN A 118 -2.53 -19.88 14.18
C GLN A 118 -3.07 -18.63 13.49
N GLY A 119 -4.40 -18.49 13.37
CA GLY A 119 -5.02 -17.24 12.88
C GLY A 119 -4.60 -16.01 13.70
N ASN A 120 -4.60 -16.12 15.04
CA ASN A 120 -4.13 -15.06 15.92
C ASN A 120 -2.64 -14.74 15.76
N LEU A 121 -1.80 -15.73 15.44
CA LEU A 121 -0.37 -15.50 15.16
C LEU A 121 -0.20 -14.76 13.84
N PHE A 122 -0.88 -15.23 12.79
CA PHE A 122 -0.87 -14.62 11.46
C PHE A 122 -1.30 -13.14 11.52
N LYS A 123 -2.38 -12.85 12.26
CA LYS A 123 -2.86 -11.49 12.49
C LYS A 123 -1.78 -10.58 13.11
N LYS A 124 -1.00 -11.09 14.07
CA LYS A 124 0.11 -10.34 14.68
C LYS A 124 1.25 -10.09 13.69
N GLU A 125 1.56 -11.08 12.85
CA GLU A 125 2.60 -10.94 11.82
C GLU A 125 2.19 -9.93 10.74
N ILE A 126 0.95 -9.96 10.27
CA ILE A 126 0.42 -8.94 9.36
C ILE A 126 0.45 -7.56 10.01
N SER A 127 0.04 -7.44 11.28
CA SER A 127 0.13 -6.15 12.01
C SER A 127 1.55 -5.62 12.04
N HIS A 128 2.53 -6.50 12.25
CA HIS A 128 3.93 -6.13 12.26
C HIS A 128 4.39 -5.64 10.88
N ILE A 129 3.96 -6.29 9.80
CA ILE A 129 4.26 -5.90 8.42
C ILE A 129 3.66 -4.53 8.10
N LEU A 130 2.37 -4.33 8.40
CA LEU A 130 1.69 -3.06 8.17
C LEU A 130 2.35 -1.90 8.94
N ASN A 131 2.80 -2.16 10.17
CA ASN A 131 3.52 -1.17 10.97
C ASN A 131 4.93 -0.92 10.42
N ARG A 132 5.71 -1.97 10.14
CA ARG A 132 7.07 -1.87 9.60
C ARG A 132 7.13 -1.02 8.33
N TRP A 133 6.16 -1.23 7.43
CA TRP A 133 6.06 -0.51 6.16
C TRP A 133 5.24 0.78 6.24
N GLN A 134 4.73 1.12 7.43
CA GLN A 134 3.92 2.33 7.68
C GLN A 134 2.74 2.45 6.71
N PHE A 135 1.94 1.40 6.60
CA PHE A 135 0.79 1.40 5.68
C PHE A 135 -0.21 2.50 6.03
N PRO A 136 -0.65 3.31 5.03
CA PRO A 136 -1.64 4.35 5.24
C PRO A 136 -2.91 3.79 5.90
N ALA A 137 -3.31 4.39 7.02
CA ALA A 137 -4.47 4.00 7.83
C ALA A 137 -4.50 2.53 8.28
N ALA A 138 -3.36 1.82 8.25
CA ALA A 138 -3.27 0.41 8.65
C ALA A 138 -2.12 0.05 9.62
N SER A 139 -1.33 1.04 10.07
CA SER A 139 -0.19 0.78 10.97
C SER A 139 -0.55 0.54 12.45
N SER A 140 -1.82 0.60 12.84
CA SER A 140 -2.24 0.39 14.24
C SER A 140 -2.64 -1.07 14.49
N PRO A 141 -2.47 -1.60 15.72
CA PRO A 141 -2.93 -2.95 16.06
C PRO A 141 -4.43 -3.17 15.85
N GLN A 142 -5.24 -2.12 15.99
CA GLN A 142 -6.69 -2.17 15.75
C GLN A 142 -7.05 -2.17 14.26
N ALA A 143 -6.13 -1.74 13.39
CA ALA A 143 -6.40 -1.68 11.96
C ALA A 143 -6.54 -3.06 11.34
N ILE A 144 -5.76 -4.06 11.79
CA ILE A 144 -5.90 -5.41 11.25
C ILE A 144 -7.25 -6.04 11.63
N ASP A 145 -7.73 -5.79 12.85
CA ASP A 145 -9.06 -6.24 13.29
C ASP A 145 -10.15 -5.65 12.41
N TYR A 146 -10.02 -4.36 12.10
CA TYR A 146 -10.91 -3.68 11.19
C TYR A 146 -10.85 -4.30 9.79
N LEU A 147 -9.67 -4.46 9.21
CA LEU A 147 -9.51 -5.03 7.85
C LEU A 147 -10.04 -6.46 7.74
N LEU A 148 -9.91 -7.28 8.79
CA LEU A 148 -10.44 -8.65 8.80
C LEU A 148 -11.96 -8.72 9.02
N SER A 149 -12.60 -7.66 9.51
CA SER A 149 -14.03 -7.66 9.87
C SER A 149 -14.93 -6.86 8.92
N ILE A 150 -14.37 -5.95 8.12
CA ILE A 150 -15.17 -5.20 7.15
C ILE A 150 -15.57 -6.02 5.94
N ASN A 151 -16.67 -5.62 5.29
CA ASN A 151 -16.94 -5.98 3.91
C ASN A 151 -16.21 -4.98 2.98
N PRO A 152 -15.10 -5.37 2.30
CA PRO A 152 -14.36 -4.45 1.43
C PRO A 152 -15.10 -4.14 0.11
N LEU A 153 -16.23 -4.79 -0.18
CA LEU A 153 -17.07 -4.46 -1.34
C LEU A 153 -18.06 -3.33 -1.03
N GLU A 154 -18.27 -3.00 0.25
CA GLU A 154 -19.16 -1.93 0.66
C GLU A 154 -18.43 -0.57 0.69
N PRO A 155 -19.11 0.53 0.32
CA PRO A 155 -18.46 1.83 0.09
C PRO A 155 -17.98 2.58 1.35
N ILE A 156 -17.76 1.92 2.49
CA ILE A 156 -17.48 2.60 3.77
C ILE A 156 -16.09 2.28 4.32
N LYS A 157 -15.22 3.30 4.28
CA LYS A 157 -13.95 3.46 5.02
C LYS A 157 -12.84 2.43 4.77
N ILE A 158 -12.72 1.95 3.53
CA ILE A 158 -11.54 1.18 3.10
C ILE A 158 -10.32 2.12 3.09
N PRO A 159 -9.14 1.69 3.58
CA PRO A 159 -7.93 2.49 3.42
C PRO A 159 -7.63 2.70 1.94
N PHE A 160 -6.89 3.77 1.65
CA PHE A 160 -6.38 4.02 0.31
C PHE A 160 -4.91 3.64 0.28
N TRP A 161 -4.57 2.60 -0.48
CA TRP A 161 -3.19 2.20 -0.72
C TRP A 161 -2.80 2.54 -2.15
N GLU A 162 -1.67 3.22 -2.30
CA GLU A 162 -1.05 3.35 -3.62
C GLU A 162 -0.51 2.00 -4.07
N GLU A 163 -0.34 1.84 -5.39
CA GLU A 163 0.08 0.59 -6.02
C GLU A 163 1.32 -0.05 -5.35
N ASP A 164 2.29 0.75 -4.92
CA ASP A 164 3.49 0.24 -4.23
C ASP A 164 3.17 -0.48 -2.93
N TYR A 165 2.24 0.06 -2.14
CA TYR A 165 1.80 -0.55 -0.90
C TYR A 165 1.05 -1.83 -1.19
N VAL A 166 0.25 -1.87 -2.25
CA VAL A 166 -0.40 -3.10 -2.71
C VAL A 166 0.65 -4.15 -3.10
N VAL A 167 1.70 -3.77 -3.82
CA VAL A 167 2.80 -4.68 -4.18
C VAL A 167 3.50 -5.23 -2.95
N VAL A 168 3.95 -4.37 -2.02
CA VAL A 168 4.56 -4.81 -0.74
C VAL A 168 3.63 -5.80 -0.04
N PHE A 169 2.35 -5.43 0.06
CA PHE A 169 1.37 -6.19 0.81
C PHE A 169 1.20 -7.60 0.26
N LEU A 170 1.03 -7.72 -1.06
CA LEU A 170 0.82 -9.01 -1.71
C LEU A 170 2.08 -9.88 -1.75
N GLU A 171 3.28 -9.29 -1.78
CA GLU A 171 4.54 -10.05 -1.62
C GLU A 171 4.63 -10.66 -0.21
N GLU A 172 4.37 -9.85 0.81
CA GLU A 172 4.43 -10.25 2.21
C GLU A 172 3.31 -11.23 2.58
N LEU A 173 2.09 -11.01 2.07
CA LEU A 173 0.96 -11.92 2.24
C LEU A 173 1.25 -13.28 1.62
N HIS A 174 1.79 -13.32 0.41
CA HIS A 174 2.17 -14.57 -0.23
C HIS A 174 3.28 -15.29 0.55
N ARG A 175 4.31 -14.56 0.99
CA ARG A 175 5.40 -15.10 1.81
C ARG A 175 4.88 -15.73 3.11
N LEU A 176 3.97 -15.06 3.80
CA LEU A 176 3.35 -15.58 5.01
C LEU A 176 2.45 -16.77 4.72
N GLY A 177 1.54 -16.68 3.75
CA GLY A 177 0.68 -17.81 3.37
C GLY A 177 1.49 -19.06 3.07
N LYS A 178 2.57 -18.94 2.30
CA LYS A 178 3.49 -20.06 2.03
C LYS A 178 4.14 -20.63 3.28
N ALA A 179 4.46 -19.81 4.27
CA ALA A 179 5.02 -20.27 5.54
C ALA A 179 4.00 -21.05 6.38
N TYR A 180 2.72 -20.67 6.36
CA TYR A 180 1.64 -21.38 7.08
C TYR A 180 1.21 -22.67 6.38
N PHE A 181 1.02 -22.63 5.06
CA PHE A 181 0.52 -23.78 4.28
C PHE A 181 1.63 -24.71 3.77
N GLY A 182 2.90 -24.27 3.80
CA GLY A 182 4.06 -25.06 3.38
C GLY A 182 4.28 -25.12 1.87
N ASN A 183 3.37 -24.55 1.06
CA ASN A 183 3.45 -24.49 -0.40
C ASN A 183 2.83 -23.17 -0.92
N SER A 184 2.85 -22.96 -2.23
CA SER A 184 2.21 -21.79 -2.89
C SER A 184 0.82 -22.10 -3.46
N ASP A 185 0.32 -23.32 -3.31
CA ASP A 185 -0.93 -23.77 -3.94
C ASP A 185 -2.15 -23.03 -3.38
N PHE A 186 -2.04 -22.54 -2.13
CA PHE A 186 -3.08 -21.69 -1.51
C PHE A 186 -3.40 -20.47 -2.38
N ALA A 187 -2.42 -19.90 -3.10
CA ALA A 187 -2.60 -18.67 -3.86
C ALA A 187 -3.71 -18.80 -4.92
N HIS A 188 -3.83 -19.97 -5.57
CA HIS A 188 -4.88 -20.22 -6.56
C HIS A 188 -6.27 -20.18 -5.94
N GLN A 189 -6.46 -20.89 -4.82
CA GLN A 189 -7.73 -20.93 -4.11
C GLN A 189 -8.07 -19.56 -3.51
N THR A 190 -7.06 -18.83 -2.99
CA THR A 190 -7.26 -17.48 -2.46
C THR A 190 -7.73 -16.53 -3.57
N LEU A 191 -7.19 -16.63 -4.79
CA LEU A 191 -7.62 -15.78 -5.92
C LEU A 191 -9.07 -16.03 -6.34
N ASP A 192 -9.63 -17.24 -6.09
CA ASP A 192 -11.03 -17.51 -6.37
C ASP A 192 -11.99 -16.67 -5.52
N THR A 193 -11.57 -16.16 -4.36
CA THR A 193 -12.39 -15.25 -3.54
C THR A 193 -12.66 -13.91 -4.23
N LEU A 194 -11.84 -13.54 -5.23
CA LEU A 194 -12.10 -12.35 -6.05
C LEU A 194 -13.33 -12.50 -6.95
N GLN A 195 -13.94 -13.69 -7.03
CA GLN A 195 -15.20 -13.89 -7.75
C GLN A 195 -16.36 -13.08 -7.19
N ASP A 196 -16.27 -12.66 -5.93
CA ASP A 196 -17.26 -11.79 -5.28
C ASP A 196 -17.19 -10.32 -5.75
N MET A 197 -16.07 -9.91 -6.36
CA MET A 197 -15.92 -8.56 -6.92
C MET A 197 -16.74 -8.39 -8.21
N PRO A 198 -17.19 -7.16 -8.52
CA PRO A 198 -17.74 -6.84 -9.82
C PRO A 198 -16.79 -7.24 -10.95
N ILE A 199 -17.29 -7.91 -11.98
CA ILE A 199 -16.52 -8.39 -13.15
C ILE A 199 -15.52 -7.35 -13.71
N PRO A 200 -15.89 -6.06 -13.93
CA PRO A 200 -14.93 -5.08 -14.44
C PRO A 200 -13.75 -4.83 -13.48
N GLU A 201 -14.02 -4.79 -12.18
CA GLU A 201 -13.01 -4.55 -11.15
C GLU A 201 -12.10 -5.77 -10.98
N ARG A 202 -12.67 -6.98 -10.95
CA ARG A 202 -11.91 -8.23 -10.93
C ARG A 202 -10.99 -8.33 -12.14
N ARG A 203 -11.49 -8.03 -13.35
CA ARG A 203 -10.69 -8.06 -14.58
C ARG A 203 -9.52 -7.07 -14.50
N LEU A 204 -9.77 -5.88 -13.96
CA LEU A 204 -8.74 -4.87 -13.76
C LEU A 204 -7.64 -5.39 -12.84
N PHE A 205 -8.00 -5.89 -11.65
CA PHE A 205 -7.04 -6.44 -10.70
C PHE A 205 -6.24 -7.60 -11.32
N MET A 206 -6.89 -8.56 -11.97
CA MET A 206 -6.21 -9.71 -12.58
C MET A 206 -5.29 -9.29 -13.73
N THR A 207 -5.68 -8.31 -14.54
CA THR A 207 -4.82 -7.80 -15.62
C THR A 207 -3.60 -7.09 -15.04
N TRP A 208 -3.80 -6.29 -13.99
CA TRP A 208 -2.71 -5.63 -13.28
C TRP A 208 -1.74 -6.65 -12.64
N LEU A 209 -2.27 -7.66 -11.92
CA LEU A 209 -1.49 -8.70 -11.27
C LEU A 209 -0.62 -9.49 -12.26
N ASN A 210 -1.17 -9.79 -13.44
CA ASN A 210 -0.46 -10.47 -14.52
C ASN A 210 0.70 -9.65 -15.11
N ASN A 211 0.57 -8.33 -15.11
CA ASN A 211 1.59 -7.43 -15.66
C ASN A 211 2.59 -6.96 -14.60
N SER A 212 2.33 -7.22 -13.31
CA SER A 212 3.20 -6.80 -12.21
C SER A 212 4.28 -7.84 -11.90
N THR A 213 5.24 -7.47 -11.05
CA THR A 213 6.27 -8.38 -10.53
C THR A 213 5.70 -9.55 -9.73
N LEU A 214 4.43 -9.45 -9.30
CA LEU A 214 3.73 -10.44 -8.51
C LEU A 214 3.19 -11.62 -9.30
N SER A 215 3.13 -11.51 -10.64
CA SER A 215 2.53 -12.54 -11.50
C SER A 215 3.08 -13.93 -11.15
N LYS A 216 4.40 -14.08 -11.02
CA LYS A 216 5.05 -15.37 -10.71
C LYS A 216 4.78 -15.92 -9.31
N LEU A 217 4.25 -15.10 -8.40
CA LEU A 217 3.94 -15.50 -7.03
C LEU A 217 2.50 -16.00 -6.92
N TRP A 218 1.58 -15.34 -7.63
CA TRP A 218 0.14 -15.60 -7.50
C TRP A 218 -0.44 -16.41 -8.68
N HIS A 219 0.35 -16.69 -9.73
CA HIS A 219 -0.01 -17.57 -10.85
C HIS A 219 0.82 -18.85 -10.92
#